data_AF-A0A6I5XA16-F1
#
_entry.id   AF-A0A6I5XA16-F1
#
_cell.length_a   1.000
_cell.length_b   1.000
_cell.length_c   1.000
_cell.angle_alpha   90.00
_cell.angle_beta   90.00
_cell.angle_gamma   90.00
#
_symmetry.space_group_name_H-M   'P 1'
#
loop_
_entity.id
_entity.type
_entity.pdbx_description
1 polymer ?
#
loop_
_entity_poly.entity_id
_entity_poly.type
_entity_poly.pdbx_seq_one_letter_code
_entity_poly.pdbx_strand_id
1 'polypeptide(L)'
;MTTAVSRTTTTAAHLGLVDTLAACASVTEPSQQREDLMMAIWSTVCTCGSRTVTPMGSVAPVAISSDYASTELLAVMDWLRLHEDEARALPPAQLYRTMRAVATLGMNGSGRAARADQLRGLVDVPAGTPVRWAEVDQERVAS
;
A
#
# COMPACT_ATOMS: atom_id res chain seq x y z
N MET A 1 21.56 -15.39 -10.35
CA MET A 1 22.18 -14.38 -9.46
C MET A 1 21.06 -13.75 -8.64
N THR A 2 20.92 -14.17 -7.39
CA THR A 2 19.82 -13.76 -6.50
C THR A 2 20.26 -12.49 -5.79
N THR A 3 19.71 -11.34 -6.18
CA THR A 3 20.00 -10.05 -5.56
C THR A 3 19.44 -10.08 -4.15
N ALA A 4 20.31 -10.27 -3.15
CA ALA A 4 19.99 -10.03 -1.76
C ALA A 4 19.78 -8.51 -1.58
N VAL A 5 18.55 -8.04 -1.77
CA VAL A 5 18.18 -6.66 -1.44
C VAL A 5 18.24 -6.53 0.08
N SER A 6 19.20 -5.72 0.51
CA SER A 6 19.68 -5.60 1.87
C SER A 6 18.60 -5.15 2.86
N ARG A 7 18.44 -5.92 3.95
CA ARG A 7 17.63 -5.56 5.13
C ARG A 7 17.99 -4.20 5.74
N THR A 8 19.18 -3.67 5.46
CA THR A 8 19.68 -2.37 5.94
C THR A 8 19.05 -1.16 5.24
N THR A 9 18.69 -1.27 3.96
CA THR A 9 18.09 -0.15 3.20
C THR A 9 16.69 0.19 3.69
N THR A 10 15.94 -0.84 4.09
CA THR A 10 14.57 -0.72 4.59
C THR A 10 14.50 0.05 5.91
N THR A 11 15.41 -0.22 6.86
CA THR A 11 15.45 0.50 8.14
C THR A 11 15.82 1.97 7.97
N ALA A 12 16.78 2.29 7.10
CA ALA A 12 17.17 3.67 6.82
C ALA A 12 16.03 4.49 6.18
N ALA A 13 15.30 3.88 5.24
CA ALA A 13 14.13 4.52 4.62
C ALA A 13 12.99 4.79 5.62
N HIS A 14 12.75 3.86 6.56
CA HIS A 14 11.74 4.06 7.61
C HIS A 14 12.09 5.21 8.56
N LEU A 15 13.37 5.33 8.92
CA LEU A 15 13.85 6.41 9.79
C LEU A 15 13.73 7.77 9.09
N GLY A 16 14.11 7.86 7.82
CA GLY A 16 13.97 9.10 7.04
C GLY A 16 12.52 9.60 6.90
N LEU A 17 11.53 8.71 6.84
CA LEU A 17 10.11 9.07 6.86
C LEU A 17 9.68 9.70 8.20
N VAL A 18 10.18 9.17 9.32
CA VAL A 18 9.86 9.72 10.65
C VAL A 18 10.53 11.09 10.82
N ASP A 19 11.78 11.21 10.40
CA ASP A 19 12.52 12.48 10.49
C ASP A 19 11.86 13.58 9.63
N THR A 20 11.44 13.25 8.41
CA THR A 20 10.73 14.21 7.53
C THR A 20 9.34 14.57 8.07
N LEU A 21 8.60 13.59 8.63
CA LEU A 21 7.32 13.88 9.29
C LEU A 21 7.50 14.75 10.54
N ALA A 22 8.55 14.51 11.33
CA ALA A 22 8.87 15.32 12.51
C ALA A 22 9.29 16.75 12.14
N ALA A 23 10.04 16.93 11.05
CA ALA A 23 10.44 18.24 10.54
C ALA A 23 9.28 19.03 9.94
N CYS A 24 8.25 18.35 9.44
CA CYS A 24 7.03 18.97 8.94
C CYS A 24 6.16 19.41 10.14
N ALA A 25 5.96 20.71 10.33
CA ALA A 25 5.17 21.23 11.45
C ALA A 25 3.67 20.95 11.31
N SER A 26 3.16 20.97 10.07
CA SER A 26 1.76 20.70 9.73
C SER A 26 1.69 20.04 8.37
N VAL A 27 0.96 18.94 8.27
CA VAL A 27 0.78 18.24 6.98
C VAL A 27 -0.25 18.97 6.09
N THR A 28 -1.02 19.89 6.67
CA THR A 28 -2.12 20.60 6.00
C THR A 28 -1.69 21.92 5.38
N GLU A 29 -0.73 22.60 5.98
CA GLU A 29 -0.25 23.90 5.53
C GLU A 29 0.83 23.75 4.44
N PRO A 30 0.79 24.54 3.36
CA PRO A 30 1.87 24.57 2.37
C PRO A 30 3.19 24.99 3.02
N SER A 31 4.22 24.16 2.90
CA SER A 31 5.57 24.42 3.40
C SER A 31 6.60 23.58 2.65
N GLN A 32 7.87 23.99 2.66
CA GLN A 32 8.94 23.19 2.05
C GLN A 32 9.05 21.82 2.73
N GLN A 33 8.90 21.76 4.05
CA GLN A 33 8.98 20.52 4.81
C GLN A 33 7.84 19.55 4.45
N ARG A 34 6.67 20.07 4.10
CA ARG A 34 5.57 19.25 3.57
C ARG A 34 5.91 18.70 2.18
N GLU A 35 6.54 19.48 1.30
CA GLU A 35 7.00 18.98 0.00
C GLU A 35 8.07 17.90 0.15
N ASP A 36 9.02 18.10 1.06
CA ASP A 36 10.06 17.11 1.38
C ASP A 36 9.45 15.81 1.90
N LEU A 37 8.43 15.90 2.77
CA LEU A 37 7.65 14.76 3.24
C LEU A 37 6.91 14.06 2.09
N MET A 38 6.29 14.81 1.18
CA MET A 38 5.61 14.25 0.01
C MET A 38 6.58 13.50 -0.89
N MET A 39 7.79 14.01 -1.10
CA MET A 39 8.84 13.36 -1.88
C MET A 39 9.40 12.11 -1.18
N ALA A 40 9.55 12.15 0.15
CA ALA A 40 9.92 10.98 0.95
C ALA A 40 8.85 9.88 0.82
N ILE A 41 7.57 10.22 0.95
CA ILE A 41 6.45 9.28 0.77
C ILE A 41 6.44 8.72 -0.64
N TRP A 42 6.55 9.58 -1.66
CA TRP A 42 6.59 9.15 -3.06
C TRP A 42 7.68 8.11 -3.30
N SER A 43 8.92 8.42 -2.90
CA SER A 43 10.08 7.57 -3.18
C SER A 43 10.15 6.27 -2.37
N THR A 44 9.55 6.24 -1.17
CA THR A 44 9.68 5.10 -0.25
C THR A 44 8.41 4.27 -0.07
N VAL A 45 7.25 4.92 -0.10
CA VAL A 45 5.94 4.30 0.14
C VAL A 45 5.22 4.02 -1.17
N CYS A 46 5.28 4.91 -2.16
CA CYS A 46 4.52 4.73 -3.39
C CYS A 46 5.19 3.72 -4.34
N THR A 47 4.37 3.18 -5.24
CA THR A 47 4.79 2.21 -6.25
C THR A 47 5.35 2.96 -7.45
N CYS A 48 6.65 3.31 -7.42
CA CYS A 48 7.30 4.07 -8.50
C CYS A 48 7.89 3.20 -9.61
N GLY A 49 7.91 1.87 -9.44
CA GLY A 49 8.50 0.93 -10.40
C GLY A 49 7.45 0.00 -11.00
N SER A 50 7.71 -0.45 -12.23
CA SER A 50 6.90 -1.45 -12.89
C SER A 50 7.30 -2.85 -12.41
N ARG A 51 6.33 -3.62 -11.93
CA ARG A 51 6.52 -5.02 -11.53
C ARG A 51 5.34 -5.87 -11.95
N THR A 52 5.62 -7.11 -12.27
CA THR A 52 4.60 -8.11 -12.53
C THR A 52 4.42 -8.96 -11.29
N VAL A 53 3.19 -9.07 -10.80
CA VAL A 53 2.83 -9.92 -9.67
C VAL A 53 1.72 -10.87 -10.08
N THR A 54 1.80 -12.11 -9.64
CA THR A 54 0.71 -13.09 -9.78
C THR A 54 -0.02 -13.15 -8.44
N PRO A 55 -1.27 -12.67 -8.35
CA PRO A 55 -2.03 -12.72 -7.11
C PRO A 55 -2.20 -14.16 -6.62
N MET A 56 -2.24 -14.37 -5.30
CA MET A 56 -2.53 -15.68 -4.74
C MET A 56 -3.92 -16.13 -5.19
N GLY A 57 -4.03 -17.33 -5.78
CA GLY A 57 -5.28 -17.83 -6.35
C GLY A 57 -5.59 -17.31 -7.76
N SER A 58 -4.61 -16.75 -8.46
CA SER A 58 -4.68 -16.48 -9.90
C SER A 58 -3.55 -17.19 -10.64
N VAL A 59 -3.81 -17.54 -11.90
CA VAL A 59 -2.81 -18.05 -12.86
C VAL A 59 -2.29 -16.95 -13.80
N ALA A 60 -2.88 -15.75 -13.74
CA ALA A 60 -2.55 -14.65 -14.64
C ALA A 60 -1.63 -13.61 -13.97
N PRO A 61 -0.49 -13.27 -14.60
CA PRO A 61 0.35 -12.18 -14.11
C PRO A 61 -0.32 -10.82 -14.34
N VAL A 62 -0.32 -9.97 -13.32
CA VAL A 62 -0.82 -8.60 -13.36
C VAL A 62 0.37 -7.63 -13.35
N ALA A 63 0.37 -6.69 -14.30
CA ALA A 63 1.31 -5.59 -14.31
C ALA A 63 0.86 -4.49 -13.34
N ILE A 64 1.74 -4.11 -12.42
CA ILE A 64 1.62 -2.93 -11.58
C ILE A 64 2.68 -1.94 -12.07
N SER A 65 2.26 -0.74 -12.48
CA SER A 65 3.14 0.33 -12.99
C SER A 65 3.23 1.50 -12.01
N SER A 66 4.06 2.48 -12.36
CA SER A 66 4.16 3.78 -11.68
C SER A 66 2.90 4.63 -11.75
N ASP A 67 1.93 4.26 -12.57
CA ASP A 67 0.70 5.03 -12.80
C ASP A 67 -0.15 5.13 -11.51
N TYR A 68 0.03 4.20 -10.58
CA TYR A 68 -0.62 4.21 -9.28
C TYR A 68 0.02 5.19 -8.29
N ALA A 69 1.27 5.61 -8.48
CA ALA A 69 2.05 6.35 -7.49
C ALA A 69 1.39 7.67 -7.05
N SER A 70 0.78 8.40 -7.99
CA SER A 70 0.07 9.64 -7.72
C SER A 70 -1.16 9.42 -6.84
N THR A 71 -1.95 8.39 -7.13
CA THR A 71 -3.13 8.07 -6.34
C THR A 71 -2.77 7.52 -4.96
N GLU A 72 -1.70 6.73 -4.88
CA GLU A 72 -1.14 6.25 -3.63
C GLU A 72 -0.65 7.39 -2.74
N LEU A 73 0.05 8.38 -3.31
CA LEU A 73 0.51 9.56 -2.58
C LEU A 73 -0.69 10.34 -2.03
N LEU A 74 -1.72 10.60 -2.86
CA LEU A 74 -2.91 11.31 -2.42
C LEU A 74 -3.63 10.58 -1.28
N ALA A 75 -3.74 9.25 -1.35
CA ALA A 75 -4.36 8.46 -0.28
C ALA A 75 -3.59 8.57 1.05
N VAL A 76 -2.25 8.52 1.00
CA VAL A 76 -1.42 8.69 2.20
C VAL A 76 -1.53 10.10 2.76
N MET A 77 -1.50 11.12 1.91
CA MET A 77 -1.62 12.52 2.36
C MET A 77 -2.99 12.82 2.96
N ASP A 78 -4.07 12.27 2.42
CA ASP A 78 -5.40 12.43 3.00
C ASP A 78 -5.53 11.68 4.34
N TRP A 79 -4.95 10.48 4.45
CA TRP A 79 -4.90 9.77 5.73
C TRP A 79 -4.10 10.55 6.78
N LEU A 80 -2.92 11.07 6.42
CA LEU A 80 -2.08 11.89 7.33
C LEU A 80 -2.81 13.14 7.79
N ARG A 81 -3.55 13.81 6.91
CA ARG A 81 -4.37 14.98 7.26
C ARG A 81 -5.40 14.67 8.34
N LEU A 82 -5.94 13.44 8.34
CA LEU A 82 -6.98 13.00 9.28
C LEU A 82 -6.41 12.38 10.56
N HIS A 83 -5.20 11.83 10.51
CA HIS A 83 -4.59 11.04 11.60
C HIS A 83 -3.18 11.53 11.95
N GLU A 84 -2.93 12.84 11.84
CA GLU A 84 -1.58 13.41 11.99
C GLU A 84 -0.97 13.08 13.36
N ASP A 85 -1.73 13.28 14.44
CA ASP A 85 -1.28 12.99 15.81
C ASP A 85 -0.98 11.50 16.02
N GLU A 86 -1.84 10.63 15.51
CA GLU A 86 -1.63 9.18 15.57
C GLU A 86 -0.38 8.78 14.78
N ALA A 87 -0.22 9.32 13.57
CA ALA A 87 0.93 9.04 12.71
C ALA A 87 2.26 9.45 13.38
N ARG A 88 2.28 10.60 14.08
CA ARG A 88 3.45 11.09 14.83
C ARG A 88 3.80 10.22 16.03
N ALA A 89 2.82 9.52 16.62
CA ALA A 89 3.03 8.61 17.75
C ALA A 89 3.52 7.21 17.32
N LEU A 90 3.47 6.87 16.02
CA LEU A 90 3.83 5.54 15.55
C LEU A 90 5.35 5.32 15.51
N PRO A 91 5.84 4.13 15.91
CA PRO A 91 7.21 3.72 15.64
C PRO A 91 7.51 3.68 14.13
N PRO A 92 8.77 3.93 13.69
CA PRO A 92 9.13 4.05 12.28
C PRO A 92 8.65 2.90 11.38
N ALA A 93 8.88 1.66 11.82
CA ALA A 93 8.47 0.48 11.06
C ALA A 93 6.95 0.28 11.00
N GLN A 94 6.21 0.80 11.98
CA GLN A 94 4.75 0.75 11.99
C GLN A 94 4.18 1.87 11.12
N LEU A 95 4.72 3.09 11.21
CA LEU A 95 4.38 4.21 10.34
C LEU A 95 4.50 3.82 8.87
N TYR A 96 5.65 3.27 8.47
CA TYR A 96 5.86 2.80 7.10
C TYR A 96 4.81 1.76 6.66
N ARG A 97 4.55 0.75 7.51
CA ARG A 97 3.58 -0.32 7.21
C ARG A 97 2.17 0.23 7.06
N THR A 98 1.76 1.14 7.94
CA THR A 98 0.46 1.80 7.89
C THR A 98 0.33 2.63 6.61
N MET A 99 1.31 3.48 6.32
CA MET A 99 1.30 4.29 5.09
C MET A 99 1.28 3.41 3.83
N ARG A 100 2.06 2.32 3.80
CA ARG A 100 2.06 1.39 2.66
C ARG A 100 0.74 0.66 2.51
N ALA A 101 0.08 0.30 3.62
CA ALA A 101 -1.26 -0.29 3.60
C ALA A 101 -2.30 0.70 3.06
N VAL A 102 -2.29 1.95 3.53
CA VAL A 102 -3.17 3.02 3.04
C VAL A 102 -2.97 3.25 1.54
N ALA A 103 -1.71 3.40 1.11
CA ALA A 103 -1.35 3.58 -0.30
C ALA A 103 -1.90 2.43 -1.16
N THR A 104 -1.56 1.18 -0.83
CA THR A 104 -1.74 0.05 -1.75
C THR A 104 -3.09 -0.66 -1.65
N LEU A 105 -3.72 -0.68 -0.46
CA LEU A 105 -4.93 -1.47 -0.20
C LEU A 105 -6.22 -0.66 -0.34
N GLY A 106 -6.12 0.66 -0.54
CA GLY A 106 -7.27 1.55 -0.73
C GLY A 106 -8.05 1.29 -2.02
N MET A 107 -9.18 1.98 -2.17
CA MET A 107 -10.07 1.86 -3.33
C MET A 107 -9.41 2.18 -4.68
N ASN A 108 -8.28 2.89 -4.69
CA ASN A 108 -7.55 3.22 -5.91
C ASN A 108 -6.06 2.87 -5.84
N GLY A 109 -5.64 2.06 -4.85
CA GLY A 109 -4.25 1.65 -4.69
C GLY A 109 -3.83 0.54 -5.66
N SER A 110 -2.52 0.35 -5.85
CA SER A 110 -2.00 -0.70 -6.75
C SER A 110 -2.47 -2.12 -6.43
N GLY A 111 -2.88 -2.41 -5.18
CA GLY A 111 -3.47 -3.68 -4.79
C GLY A 111 -4.80 -3.99 -5.51
N ARG A 112 -5.49 -2.97 -6.03
CA ARG A 112 -6.68 -3.17 -6.89
C ARG A 112 -6.36 -3.84 -8.21
N ALA A 113 -5.20 -3.55 -8.81
CA ALA A 113 -4.79 -4.23 -10.05
C ALA A 113 -4.79 -5.74 -9.85
N ALA A 114 -4.25 -6.19 -8.70
CA ALA A 114 -4.24 -7.59 -8.31
C ALA A 114 -5.64 -8.16 -8.00
N ARG A 115 -6.58 -7.34 -7.49
CA ARG A 115 -7.97 -7.76 -7.20
C ARG A 115 -8.88 -7.75 -8.44
N ALA A 116 -8.66 -6.87 -9.40
CA ALA A 116 -9.43 -6.83 -10.65
C ALA A 116 -9.30 -8.14 -11.46
N ASP A 117 -8.18 -8.85 -11.25
CA ASP A 117 -7.92 -10.18 -11.82
C ASP A 117 -8.74 -11.31 -11.18
N GLN A 118 -9.42 -11.07 -10.04
CA GLN A 118 -10.39 -12.04 -9.48
C GLN A 118 -11.54 -12.36 -10.45
N LEU A 119 -11.74 -11.53 -11.49
CA LEU A 119 -12.72 -11.78 -12.54
C LEU A 119 -12.20 -12.65 -13.70
N ARG A 120 -10.91 -12.99 -13.75
CA ARG A 120 -10.29 -13.74 -14.88
C ARG A 120 -10.18 -15.24 -14.68
N GLY A 121 -10.85 -15.77 -13.65
CA GLY A 121 -10.98 -17.20 -13.43
C GLY A 121 -10.54 -17.56 -12.02
N LEU A 122 -11.47 -18.13 -11.27
CA LEU A 122 -11.13 -18.82 -10.03
C LEU A 122 -10.28 -20.04 -10.38
N VAL A 123 -9.21 -20.27 -9.63
CA VAL A 123 -8.38 -21.48 -9.78
C VAL A 123 -9.27 -22.72 -9.66
N ASP A 124 -9.08 -23.66 -10.58
CA ASP A 124 -9.84 -24.91 -10.72
C ASP A 124 -11.34 -24.78 -11.03
N VAL A 125 -11.79 -23.61 -11.50
CA VAL A 125 -13.16 -23.43 -12.01
C VAL A 125 -13.14 -23.29 -13.54
N PRO A 126 -13.63 -24.30 -14.31
CA PRO A 126 -13.73 -24.21 -15.75
C PRO A 126 -14.60 -23.02 -16.20
N ALA A 127 -14.23 -22.37 -17.30
CA ALA A 127 -15.01 -21.28 -17.87
C ALA A 127 -16.47 -21.69 -18.14
N GLY A 128 -17.43 -20.88 -17.71
CA GLY A 128 -18.86 -21.15 -17.84
C GLY A 128 -19.47 -21.93 -16.67
N THR A 129 -18.67 -22.35 -15.69
CA THR A 129 -19.19 -22.99 -14.47
C THR A 129 -19.83 -21.94 -13.56
N PRO A 130 -21.08 -22.11 -13.11
CA PRO A 130 -21.73 -21.18 -12.20
C PRO A 130 -21.04 -21.21 -10.84
N VAL A 131 -20.60 -20.05 -10.38
CA VAL A 131 -20.00 -19.89 -9.04
C VAL A 131 -21.05 -19.30 -8.12
N ARG A 132 -21.21 -19.90 -6.94
CA ARG A 132 -22.02 -19.34 -5.85
C ARG A 132 -21.07 -18.81 -4.79
N TRP A 133 -21.20 -17.54 -4.43
CA TRP A 133 -20.53 -16.98 -3.27
C TRP A 133 -21.15 -17.60 -2.03
N ALA A 134 -20.37 -18.38 -1.29
CA ALA A 134 -20.74 -18.82 0.04
C ALA A 134 -20.42 -17.70 1.03
N GLU A 135 -21.34 -17.43 1.94
CA GLU A 135 -21.02 -16.59 3.10
C GLU A 135 -19.98 -17.32 3.95
N VAL A 136 -18.87 -16.65 4.27
CA VAL A 136 -17.85 -17.19 5.16
C VAL A 136 -18.32 -16.94 6.59
N ASP A 137 -18.98 -17.96 7.15
CA ASP A 137 -19.43 -18.16 8.54
C ASP A 137 -19.92 -16.95 9.34
N GLN A 138 -21.23 -16.93 9.62
CA GLN A 138 -21.80 -16.28 10.80
C GLN A 138 -21.69 -17.14 12.08
N GLU A 139 -20.86 -18.20 12.13
CA GLU A 139 -20.87 -19.14 13.27
C GLU A 139 -19.48 -19.50 13.83
N ARG A 140 -19.03 -18.73 14.85
CA ARG A 140 -18.75 -19.23 16.22
C ARG A 140 -18.33 -18.07 17.15
N VAL A 141 -19.34 -17.35 17.67
CA VAL A 141 -19.31 -16.89 19.06
C VAL A 141 -20.52 -17.53 19.74
N ALA A 142 -20.40 -18.82 20.02
CA ALA A 142 -21.23 -19.49 21.02
C ALA A 142 -20.33 -19.74 22.23
N SER A 143 -20.58 -18.94 23.27
CA SER A 143 -20.36 -19.17 24.73
C SER A 143 -19.25 -20.14 25.14
#